data_AF-A0AAU8SEU6-F1
#
_entry.id   AF-A0AAU8SEU6-F1
#
_cell.length_a   1.000
_cell.length_b   1.000
_cell.length_c   1.000
_cell.angle_alpha   90.00
_cell.angle_beta   90.00
_cell.angle_gamma   90.00
#
_symmetry.space_group_name_H-M   'P 1'
#
loop_
_entity.id
_entity.type
_entity.pdbx_description
1 polymer ?
#
loop_
_entity_poly.entity_id
_entity_poly.type
_entity_poly.pdbx_seq_one_letter_code
_entity_poly.pdbx_strand_id
1 'polypeptide(L)'
;MSLQLQQAFGLRREESIKFQPVYADRGDHIALKGSWTKGGCERTVPITTAEQRRVLDLAHQLAGAGSLIPAHKNYIQQRHTYDGQCKAAGLSNMHGLRHRYAQDRYEALTGWKAPAAGGPAARSPTPAQRTLDTQARQAISRELGHERTQITSVYCGR
;
A
#
# COMPACT_ATOMS: atom_id res chain seq x y z
N MET A 1 11.52 7.71 2.99
CA MET A 1 10.22 7.56 3.69
C MET A 1 9.05 7.24 2.77
N SER A 2 8.64 8.09 1.82
CA SER A 2 7.44 7.82 1.00
C SER A 2 7.49 6.46 0.27
N LEU A 3 8.63 6.03 -0.26
CA LEU A 3 8.80 4.68 -0.84
C LEU A 3 8.60 3.55 0.18
N GLN A 4 9.08 3.72 1.42
CA GLN A 4 8.89 2.73 2.49
C GLN A 4 7.42 2.60 2.87
N LEU A 5 6.68 3.71 2.93
CA LEU A 5 5.22 3.66 3.15
C LEU A 5 4.48 2.99 1.99
N GLN A 6 4.91 3.21 0.74
CA GLN A 6 4.33 2.51 -0.42
C GLN A 6 4.61 1.01 -0.35
N GLN A 7 5.81 0.61 0.07
CA GLN A 7 6.17 -0.79 0.23
C GLN A 7 5.41 -1.45 1.39
N ALA A 8 5.37 -0.82 2.56
CA ALA A 8 4.82 -1.41 3.77
C ALA A 8 3.29 -1.43 3.81
N PHE A 9 2.63 -0.47 3.16
CA PHE A 9 1.16 -0.32 3.23
C PHE A 9 0.49 -0.29 1.85
N GLY A 10 1.26 -0.51 0.78
CA GLY A 10 0.72 -0.46 -0.58
C GLY A 10 0.20 0.91 -0.96
N LEU A 11 0.62 2.01 -0.32
CA LEU A 11 0.09 3.35 -0.61
C LEU A 11 0.34 3.78 -2.05
N ARG A 12 -0.52 4.67 -2.57
CA ARG A 12 -0.23 5.40 -3.81
C ARG A 12 0.83 6.47 -3.54
N ARG A 13 1.52 6.92 -4.58
CA ARG A 13 2.53 8.00 -4.49
C ARG A 13 2.00 9.22 -3.74
N GLU A 14 0.86 9.73 -4.15
CA GLU A 14 0.26 10.92 -3.54
C GLU A 14 -0.09 10.71 -2.05
N GLU A 15 -0.70 9.57 -1.73
CA GLU A 15 -1.03 9.17 -0.36
C GLU A 15 0.24 9.13 0.52
N SER A 16 1.32 8.54 0.00
CA SER A 16 2.61 8.44 0.70
C SER A 16 3.38 9.77 0.84
N ILE A 17 3.10 10.76 -0.01
CA ILE A 17 3.71 12.09 0.10
C ILE A 17 2.91 12.97 1.07
N LYS A 18 1.57 12.90 1.00
CA LYS A 18 0.67 13.64 1.88
C LYS A 18 0.52 13.02 3.27
N PHE A 19 1.13 11.86 3.50
CA PHE A 19 1.00 11.10 4.74
C PHE A 19 1.35 11.93 5.97
N GLN A 20 0.46 11.90 6.97
CA GLN A 20 0.62 12.56 8.26
C GLN A 20 0.56 11.47 9.34
N PRO A 21 1.69 11.08 9.96
CA PRO A 21 1.76 9.89 10.82
C PRO A 21 0.88 10.04 12.07
N VAL A 22 0.84 11.22 12.69
CA VAL A 22 -0.02 11.51 13.86
C VAL A 22 -1.50 11.27 13.58
N TYR A 23 -1.97 11.59 12.37
CA TYR A 23 -3.36 11.29 12.00
C TYR A 23 -3.52 9.85 11.53
N ALA A 24 -2.59 9.35 10.74
CA ALA A 24 -2.79 8.10 10.04
C ALA A 24 -2.69 6.91 11.00
N ASP A 25 -1.73 6.92 11.91
CA ASP A 25 -1.47 5.82 12.84
C ASP A 25 -2.56 5.73 13.91
N ARG A 26 -3.28 4.61 13.93
CA ARG A 26 -4.35 4.30 14.89
C ARG A 26 -3.97 3.17 15.85
N GLY A 27 -2.70 2.78 15.88
CA GLY A 27 -2.19 1.71 16.74
C GLY A 27 -2.17 0.36 16.02
N ASP A 28 -3.33 -0.16 15.65
CA ASP A 28 -3.51 -1.46 14.98
C ASP A 28 -3.72 -1.36 13.46
N HIS A 29 -3.97 -0.15 12.95
CA HIS A 29 -4.11 0.13 11.53
C HIS A 29 -3.69 1.57 11.20
N ILE A 30 -3.55 1.86 9.91
CA ILE A 30 -3.48 3.24 9.42
C ILE A 30 -4.82 3.67 8.81
N ALA A 31 -5.20 4.92 8.99
CA ALA A 31 -6.36 5.57 8.36
C ALA A 31 -5.89 6.59 7.31
N LEU A 32 -6.50 6.57 6.12
CA LEU A 32 -6.18 7.49 5.03
C LEU A 32 -7.34 8.47 4.80
N LYS A 33 -7.05 9.78 4.88
CA LYS A 33 -8.03 10.85 4.60
C LYS A 33 -8.44 10.87 3.14
N GLY A 34 -9.68 11.27 2.88
CA GLY A 34 -10.21 11.37 1.51
C GLY A 34 -9.37 12.31 0.65
N SER A 35 -8.92 13.43 1.22
CA SER A 35 -8.08 14.45 0.55
C SER A 35 -6.68 13.97 0.14
N TRP A 36 -6.26 12.79 0.57
CA TRP A 36 -4.99 12.15 0.19
C TRP A 36 -5.18 11.11 -0.91
N THR A 37 -6.39 10.57 -1.01
CA THR A 37 -6.70 9.40 -1.83
C THR A 37 -7.32 9.81 -3.16
N LYS A 38 -7.14 8.95 -4.17
CA LYS A 38 -7.79 9.15 -5.46
C LYS A 38 -9.31 9.04 -5.29
N GLY A 39 -10.04 10.08 -5.68
CA GLY A 39 -11.50 10.10 -5.66
C GLY A 39 -12.12 10.22 -4.26
N GLY A 40 -11.35 10.60 -3.24
CA GLY A 40 -11.89 10.79 -1.89
C GLY A 40 -12.21 9.51 -1.13
N CYS A 41 -11.77 8.35 -1.62
CA CYS A 41 -12.05 7.05 -1.00
C CYS A 41 -11.18 6.83 0.25
N GLU A 42 -11.73 7.22 1.39
CA GLU A 42 -11.20 6.91 2.71
C GLU A 42 -11.17 5.40 2.94
N ARG A 43 -10.10 4.95 3.60
CA ARG A 43 -9.90 3.53 3.90
C ARG A 43 -8.88 3.35 5.01
N THR A 44 -8.83 2.12 5.51
CA THR A 44 -7.83 1.67 6.46
C THR A 44 -6.93 0.60 5.86
N VAL A 45 -5.72 0.47 6.39
CA VAL A 45 -4.79 -0.62 6.08
C VAL A 45 -4.28 -1.18 7.41
N PRO A 46 -4.42 -2.49 7.67
CA PRO A 46 -4.04 -3.06 8.96
C PRO A 46 -2.52 -3.07 9.15
N ILE A 47 -2.07 -2.94 10.39
CA ILE A 47 -0.68 -3.16 10.79
C ILE A 47 -0.58 -4.62 11.22
N THR A 48 0.07 -5.43 10.40
CA THR A 48 0.17 -6.89 10.57
C THR A 48 1.61 -7.38 10.69
N THR A 49 2.59 -6.48 10.50
CA THR A 49 4.02 -6.81 10.55
C THR A 49 4.78 -5.82 11.41
N ALA A 50 5.88 -6.29 12.01
CA ALA A 50 6.79 -5.42 12.75
C ALA A 50 7.44 -4.34 11.86
N GLU A 51 7.66 -4.64 10.57
CA GLU A 51 8.21 -3.68 9.63
C GLU A 51 7.25 -2.51 9.36
N GLN A 52 5.94 -2.77 9.26
CA GLN A 52 4.94 -1.71 9.15
C GLN A 52 4.98 -0.76 10.35
N ARG A 53 5.08 -1.31 11.57
CA ARG A 53 5.24 -0.53 12.79
C ARG A 53 6.51 0.33 12.76
N ARG A 54 7.65 -0.28 12.42
CA ARG A 54 8.94 0.42 12.30
C ARG A 54 8.90 1.57 11.29
N VAL A 55 8.29 1.35 10.14
CA VAL A 55 8.15 2.40 9.10
C VAL A 55 7.32 3.58 9.61
N LEU A 56 6.25 3.33 10.36
CA LEU A 56 5.47 4.40 10.96
C LEU A 56 6.23 5.16 12.05
N ASP A 57 7.02 4.47 12.87
CA ASP A 57 7.82 5.12 13.91
C ASP A 57 8.87 6.06 13.30
N LEU A 58 9.51 5.61 12.21
CA LEU A 58 10.41 6.47 11.43
C LEU A 58 9.65 7.64 10.76
N ALA A 59 8.42 7.41 10.30
CA ALA A 59 7.59 8.47 9.74
C ALA A 59 7.24 9.53 10.78
N HIS A 60 6.90 9.13 12.02
CA HIS A 60 6.70 10.03 13.16
C HIS A 60 7.96 10.86 13.45
N GLN A 61 9.13 10.21 13.52
CA GLN A 61 10.40 10.91 13.73
C GLN A 61 10.70 11.95 12.65
N LEU A 62 10.38 11.64 11.39
CA LEU A 62 10.68 12.51 10.25
C LEU A 62 9.67 13.66 10.09
N ALA A 63 8.37 13.38 10.23
CA ALA A 63 7.32 14.36 9.97
C ALA A 63 6.94 15.19 11.21
N GLY A 64 7.24 14.69 12.40
CA GLY A 64 6.70 15.23 13.65
C GLY A 64 5.18 15.29 13.60
N ALA A 65 4.61 16.48 13.89
CA ALA A 65 3.17 16.72 13.80
C ALA A 65 2.65 16.98 12.37
N GLY A 66 3.55 17.10 11.39
CA GLY A 66 3.23 17.50 10.03
C GLY A 66 3.00 16.34 9.06
N SER A 67 3.05 16.66 7.76
CA SER A 67 3.11 15.67 6.69
C SER A 67 4.55 15.40 6.27
N LEU A 68 4.76 14.42 5.39
CA LEU A 68 6.06 14.19 4.74
C LEU A 68 6.44 15.26 3.70
N ILE A 69 5.61 16.29 3.51
CA ILE A 69 5.94 17.49 2.77
C ILE A 69 6.65 18.48 3.72
N PRO A 70 7.91 18.86 3.45
CA PRO A 70 8.60 19.89 4.23
C PRO A 70 7.81 21.19 4.27
N ALA A 71 7.85 21.92 5.39
CA ALA A 71 7.04 23.12 5.62
C ALA A 71 7.21 24.22 4.55
N HIS A 72 8.39 24.30 3.91
CA HIS A 72 8.70 25.28 2.87
C HIS A 72 8.35 24.80 1.44
N LYS A 73 7.72 23.63 1.29
CA LYS A 73 7.31 23.05 0.00
C LYS A 73 5.81 22.87 -0.08
N ASN A 74 5.28 23.05 -1.28
CA ASN A 74 3.96 22.54 -1.63
C ASN A 74 4.05 21.09 -2.15
N TYR A 75 2.89 20.45 -2.34
CA TYR A 75 2.80 19.08 -2.85
C TYR A 75 3.51 18.88 -4.19
N ILE A 76 3.36 19.82 -5.14
CA ILE A 76 3.96 19.70 -6.47
C ILE A 76 5.50 19.70 -6.36
N GLN A 77 6.07 20.63 -5.60
CA GLN A 77 7.52 20.71 -5.36
C GLN A 77 8.07 19.44 -4.68
N GLN A 78 7.36 18.93 -3.68
CA GLN A 78 7.77 17.70 -3.01
C GLN A 78 7.62 16.48 -3.92
N ARG A 79 6.59 16.42 -4.77
CA ARG A 79 6.43 15.38 -5.79
C ARG A 79 7.59 15.39 -6.79
N HIS A 80 8.03 16.56 -7.25
CA HIS A 80 9.20 16.64 -8.13
C HIS A 80 10.49 16.17 -7.42
N THR A 81 10.64 16.48 -6.13
CA THR A 81 11.76 15.97 -5.33
C THR A 81 11.73 14.44 -5.27
N TYR A 82 10.55 13.87 -4.97
CA TYR A 82 10.34 12.42 -4.95
C TYR A 82 10.65 11.77 -6.30
N ASP A 83 10.13 12.32 -7.40
CA ASP A 83 10.31 11.76 -8.74
C ASP A 83 11.80 11.83 -9.16
N GLY A 84 12.49 12.93 -8.83
CA GLY A 84 13.93 13.08 -9.05
C GLY A 84 14.76 12.07 -8.26
N GLN A 85 14.43 11.85 -6.98
CA GLN A 85 15.09 10.84 -6.14
C GLN A 85 14.87 9.41 -6.68
N CYS A 86 13.65 9.09 -7.11
CA CYS A 86 13.36 7.78 -7.71
C CYS A 86 14.17 7.57 -9.00
N LYS A 87 14.20 8.58 -9.87
CA LYS A 87 14.96 8.53 -11.12
C LYS A 87 16.47 8.36 -10.86
N ALA A 88 17.02 9.11 -9.92
CA ALA A 88 18.43 9.00 -9.54
C ALA A 88 18.79 7.61 -8.97
N ALA A 89 17.84 6.97 -8.29
CA ALA A 89 17.96 5.60 -7.80
C ALA A 89 17.67 4.52 -8.87
N GLY A 90 17.48 4.90 -10.14
CA GLY A 90 17.16 3.95 -11.22
C GLY A 90 15.75 3.35 -11.14
N LEU A 91 14.87 3.92 -10.32
CA LEU A 91 13.51 3.43 -10.13
C LEU A 91 12.59 4.11 -11.16
N SER A 92 11.93 3.32 -12.01
CA SER A 92 10.99 3.83 -13.05
C SER A 92 9.53 3.46 -12.80
N ASN A 93 9.24 2.38 -12.07
CA ASN A 93 7.86 1.88 -11.84
C ASN A 93 7.51 1.71 -10.35
N MET A 94 7.06 2.80 -9.71
CA MET A 94 6.71 2.76 -8.26
C MET A 94 5.45 1.94 -7.98
N HIS A 95 4.67 1.62 -9.02
CA HIS A 95 3.58 0.64 -8.90
C HIS A 95 4.09 -0.72 -8.43
N GLY A 96 5.35 -1.10 -8.73
CA GLY A 96 5.92 -2.39 -8.31
C GLY A 96 5.86 -2.62 -6.79
N LEU A 97 6.04 -1.57 -5.98
CA LEU A 97 5.92 -1.67 -4.52
C LEU A 97 4.49 -1.99 -4.08
N ARG A 98 3.51 -1.43 -4.78
CA ARG A 98 2.09 -1.71 -4.52
C ARG A 98 1.69 -3.12 -4.96
N HIS A 99 2.22 -3.61 -6.09
CA HIS A 99 2.08 -5.02 -6.47
C HIS A 99 2.67 -5.93 -5.39
N ARG A 100 3.87 -5.60 -4.90
CA ARG A 100 4.55 -6.37 -3.87
C ARG A 100 3.73 -6.46 -2.58
N TYR A 101 3.23 -5.33 -2.08
CA TYR A 101 2.32 -5.31 -0.92
C TYR A 101 1.12 -6.24 -1.11
N ALA A 102 0.45 -6.15 -2.27
CA ALA A 102 -0.73 -6.96 -2.55
C ALA A 102 -0.41 -8.46 -2.56
N GLN A 103 0.74 -8.84 -3.13
CA GLN A 103 1.16 -10.23 -3.24
C GLN A 103 1.58 -10.80 -1.88
N ASP A 104 2.35 -10.05 -1.09
CA ASP A 104 2.74 -10.43 0.27
C ASP A 104 1.50 -10.55 1.17
N ARG A 105 0.55 -9.62 1.06
CA ARG A 105 -0.71 -9.67 1.81
C ARG A 105 -1.59 -10.84 1.38
N TYR A 106 -1.64 -11.14 0.10
CA TYR A 106 -2.36 -12.30 -0.42
C TYR A 106 -1.79 -13.58 0.19
N GLU A 107 -0.47 -13.76 0.15
CA GLU A 107 0.18 -14.93 0.75
C GLU A 107 -0.04 -15.02 2.26
N ALA A 108 -0.03 -13.90 2.97
CA ALA A 108 -0.35 -13.87 4.40
C ALA A 108 -1.80 -14.27 4.72
N LEU A 109 -2.75 -14.00 3.82
CA LEU A 109 -4.17 -14.31 4.00
C LEU A 109 -4.54 -15.72 3.54
N THR A 110 -3.89 -16.23 2.48
CA THR A 110 -4.20 -17.52 1.89
C THR A 110 -3.27 -18.63 2.34
N GLY A 111 -2.03 -18.30 2.69
CA GLY A 111 -0.95 -19.26 2.92
C GLY A 111 -0.22 -19.70 1.65
N TRP A 112 -0.51 -19.11 0.49
CA TRP A 112 0.20 -19.38 -0.77
C TRP A 112 0.41 -18.12 -1.61
N LYS A 113 1.46 -18.14 -2.44
CA LYS A 113 1.78 -17.02 -3.34
C LYS A 113 0.62 -16.66 -4.26
N ALA A 114 0.46 -15.38 -4.57
CA ALA A 114 -0.48 -14.94 -5.59
C ALA A 114 -0.10 -15.52 -6.98
N PRO A 115 -1.07 -15.75 -7.90
CA PRO A 115 -0.78 -16.21 -9.26
C PRO A 115 0.28 -15.39 -10.00
N ALA A 116 0.25 -14.06 -9.88
CA ALA A 116 1.26 -13.17 -10.50
C ALA A 116 2.68 -13.35 -9.92
N ALA A 117 2.81 -13.95 -8.73
CA ALA A 117 4.08 -14.27 -8.08
C ALA A 117 4.47 -15.76 -8.24
N GLY A 118 3.86 -16.47 -9.20
CA GLY A 118 4.14 -17.89 -9.46
C GLY A 118 3.40 -18.86 -8.53
N GLY A 119 2.38 -18.39 -7.82
CA GLY A 119 1.49 -19.26 -7.06
C GLY A 119 0.56 -20.10 -7.94
N PRO A 120 -0.26 -20.97 -7.33
CA PRO A 120 -1.19 -21.82 -8.06
C PRO A 120 -2.09 -20.99 -8.97
N ALA A 121 -1.96 -21.18 -10.28
CA ALA A 121 -3.00 -20.74 -11.21
C ALA A 121 -4.29 -21.49 -10.86
N ALA A 122 -5.46 -20.87 -11.07
CA ALA A 122 -6.78 -21.41 -10.72
C ALA A 122 -7.21 -22.71 -11.45
N ARG A 123 -6.27 -23.60 -11.79
CA ARG A 123 -6.52 -24.94 -12.32
C ARG A 123 -6.91 -25.85 -11.16
N SER A 124 -8.21 -25.84 -10.86
CA SER A 124 -8.92 -26.71 -9.92
C SER A 124 -8.68 -26.47 -8.41
N PRO A 125 -8.85 -25.24 -7.90
CA PRO A 125 -8.88 -25.01 -6.46
C PRO A 125 -10.03 -25.77 -5.80
N THR A 126 -9.83 -26.26 -4.58
CA THR A 126 -10.92 -26.78 -3.75
C THR A 126 -11.95 -25.67 -3.46
N PRO A 127 -13.21 -26.01 -3.10
CA PRO A 127 -14.20 -25.00 -2.71
C PRO A 127 -13.69 -24.07 -1.60
N ALA A 128 -12.98 -24.61 -0.60
CA ALA A 128 -12.39 -23.82 0.48
C ALA A 128 -11.32 -22.84 -0.02
N GLN A 129 -10.43 -23.28 -0.92
CA GLN A 129 -9.42 -22.41 -1.51
C GLN A 129 -10.03 -21.28 -2.35
N ARG A 130 -11.13 -21.54 -3.07
CA ARG A 130 -11.85 -20.50 -3.82
C ARG A 130 -12.44 -19.44 -2.89
N THR A 131 -13.04 -19.86 -1.78
CA THR A 131 -13.57 -18.93 -0.78
C THR A 131 -12.46 -18.08 -0.18
N LEU A 132 -11.33 -18.69 0.18
CA LEU A 132 -10.20 -17.98 0.77
C LEU A 132 -9.54 -17.00 -0.23
N ASP A 133 -9.35 -17.40 -1.49
CA ASP A 133 -8.88 -16.52 -2.57
C ASP A 133 -9.80 -15.30 -2.74
N THR A 134 -11.12 -15.53 -2.78
CA THR A 134 -12.11 -14.46 -2.94
C THR A 134 -12.08 -13.48 -1.76
N GLN A 135 -12.01 -14.01 -0.53
CA GLN A 135 -11.92 -13.21 0.70
C GLN A 135 -10.62 -12.40 0.74
N ALA A 136 -9.48 -13.02 0.42
CA ALA A 136 -8.18 -12.35 0.38
C ALA A 136 -8.18 -11.21 -0.64
N ARG A 137 -8.67 -11.47 -1.86
CA ARG A 137 -8.80 -10.43 -2.89
C ARG A 137 -9.73 -9.31 -2.45
N GLN A 138 -10.86 -9.61 -1.80
CA GLN A 138 -11.77 -8.57 -1.32
C GLN A 138 -11.11 -7.69 -0.24
N ALA A 139 -10.39 -8.29 0.71
CA ALA A 139 -9.66 -7.56 1.75
C ALA A 139 -8.59 -6.65 1.14
N ILE A 140 -7.72 -7.20 0.29
CA ILE A 140 -6.65 -6.44 -0.39
C ILE A 140 -7.23 -5.32 -1.25
N SER A 141 -8.37 -5.57 -1.92
CA SER A 141 -9.05 -4.56 -2.71
C SER A 141 -9.40 -3.35 -1.85
N ARG A 142 -10.04 -3.57 -0.70
CA ARG A 142 -10.41 -2.50 0.25
C ARG A 142 -9.18 -1.79 0.81
N GLU A 143 -8.16 -2.54 1.24
CA GLU A 143 -6.89 -1.98 1.75
C GLU A 143 -6.19 -1.09 0.71
N LEU A 144 -6.26 -1.46 -0.57
CA LEU A 144 -5.72 -0.67 -1.67
C LEU A 144 -6.67 0.45 -2.13
N GLY A 145 -7.89 0.55 -1.61
CA GLY A 145 -8.85 1.59 -2.00
C GLY A 145 -9.41 1.32 -3.39
N HIS A 146 -9.79 0.06 -3.59
CA HIS A 146 -10.53 -0.46 -4.72
C HIS A 146 -11.73 -1.22 -4.13
N GLU A 147 -12.96 -0.76 -4.33
CA GLU A 147 -14.15 -1.48 -3.83
C GLU A 147 -14.52 -2.73 -4.66
N ARG A 148 -13.69 -3.07 -5.67
CA ARG A 148 -13.97 -4.11 -6.66
C ARG A 148 -12.81 -5.11 -6.77
N THR A 149 -13.08 -6.37 -6.44
CA THR A 149 -12.11 -7.48 -6.50
C THR A 149 -11.45 -7.65 -7.86
N GLN A 150 -12.14 -7.33 -8.96
CA GLN A 150 -11.59 -7.39 -10.31
C GLN A 150 -10.29 -6.59 -10.47
N ILE A 151 -10.12 -5.50 -9.71
CA ILE A 151 -8.91 -4.68 -9.77
C ILE A 151 -7.72 -5.40 -9.13
N THR A 152 -7.95 -6.31 -8.18
CA THR A 152 -6.87 -7.11 -7.59
C THR A 152 -6.23 -8.07 -8.57
N SER A 153 -6.88 -8.41 -9.69
CA SER A 153 -6.25 -9.22 -10.74
C SER A 153 -5.02 -8.54 -11.36
N VAL A 154 -4.97 -7.20 -11.36
CA VAL A 154 -3.79 -6.44 -11.78
C VAL A 154 -2.62 -6.70 -10.83
N TYR A 155 -2.89 -6.84 -9.53
CA TYR A 155 -1.85 -6.99 -8.52
C TYR A 155 -1.44 -8.44 -8.26
N CYS A 156 -2.44 -9.33 -8.16
CA CYS A 156 -2.28 -10.71 -7.75
C CYS A 156 -2.34 -11.70 -8.92
N GLY A 157 -2.67 -11.25 -10.14
CA GLY A 157 -2.90 -12.13 -11.28
C GLY A 157 -4.31 -12.75 -11.26
N ARG A 158 -4.65 -13.46 -12.34
CA ARG A 158 -5.89 -14.22 -12.46
C ARG A 158 -5.74 -15.61 -11.89
#